data_AF-A0A367J090-F1
#
_entry.id   AF-A0A367J090-F1
#
_cell.length_a   1.000
_cell.length_b   1.000
_cell.length_c   1.000
_cell.angle_alpha   90.00
_cell.angle_beta   90.00
_cell.angle_gamma   90.00
#
_symmetry.space_group_name_H-M   'P 1'
#
loop_
_entity.id
_entity.type
_entity.pdbx_description
1 polymer ?
#
loop_
_entity_poly.entity_id
_entity_poly.type
_entity_poly.pdbx_seq_one_letter_code
_entity_poly.pdbx_strand_id
1 'polypeptide(L)'
;RPKSADISQWNLPGQYSVWSQIQPPPAEDTFNRRTRINQQRTTATNNIPAVPETAEDYPMKNNASDDGRLVDMELLKDVPAWLRSLRLHKYNPIFGDMRWQDMVKMSDQELLNKGVAALGARRKMLKVFENVKAHCEANNIEY
;
A
#
# COMPACT_ATOMS: atom_id res chain seq x y z
N ARG A 1 -46.65 -11.18 -19.64
CA ARG A 1 -46.91 -10.83 -18.21
C ARG A 1 -47.99 -11.78 -17.71
N PRO A 2 -47.71 -12.67 -16.75
CA PRO A 2 -47.87 -12.41 -15.31
C PRO A 2 -46.67 -12.99 -14.52
N LYS A 3 -46.47 -12.90 -13.21
CA LYS A 3 -46.94 -12.12 -12.06
C LYS A 3 -45.80 -12.30 -11.02
N SER A 4 -45.55 -11.28 -10.21
CA SER A 4 -44.53 -11.25 -9.16
C SER A 4 -44.48 -12.55 -8.36
N ALA A 5 -43.30 -13.17 -8.24
CA ALA A 5 -43.08 -14.21 -7.25
C ALA A 5 -43.00 -13.54 -5.87
N ASP A 6 -43.82 -14.09 -4.98
CA ASP A 6 -44.19 -13.63 -3.65
C ASP A 6 -43.07 -13.96 -2.63
N ILE A 7 -42.56 -12.93 -1.94
CA ILE A 7 -41.42 -12.99 -1.00
C ILE A 7 -41.91 -13.39 0.40
N SER A 8 -42.77 -14.41 0.47
CA SER A 8 -43.40 -14.84 1.73
C SER A 8 -42.69 -16.02 2.39
N GLN A 9 -41.46 -16.37 1.98
CA GLN A 9 -40.73 -17.54 2.50
C GLN A 9 -39.68 -17.25 3.61
N TRP A 10 -39.57 -16.03 4.13
CA TRP A 10 -38.60 -15.73 5.20
C TRP A 10 -39.18 -14.90 6.35
N ASN A 11 -40.45 -15.11 6.73
CA ASN A 11 -40.99 -14.47 7.94
C ASN A 11 -41.21 -15.50 9.06
N LEU A 12 -40.25 -15.56 9.99
CA LEU A 12 -40.40 -16.17 11.30
C LEU A 12 -41.23 -15.24 12.21
N PRO A 13 -42.16 -15.76 13.04
CA PRO A 13 -43.00 -14.93 13.88
C PRO A 13 -42.27 -14.53 15.17
N GLY A 14 -42.36 -13.24 15.52
CA GLY A 14 -42.04 -12.74 16.86
C GLY A 14 -40.81 -11.84 16.90
N GLN A 15 -41.07 -10.53 16.82
CA GLN A 15 -40.40 -9.37 17.44
C GLN A 15 -40.58 -8.18 16.48
N TYR A 16 -41.77 -7.57 16.48
CA TYR A 16 -42.04 -6.31 15.79
C TYR A 16 -41.82 -5.14 16.75
N SER A 17 -41.31 -4.03 16.18
CA SER A 17 -41.30 -2.63 16.66
C SER A 17 -39.93 -2.06 17.05
N VAL A 18 -39.35 -1.28 16.13
CA VAL A 18 -38.95 0.15 16.30
C VAL A 18 -38.07 0.51 15.10
N TRP A 19 -38.67 1.01 14.02
CA TRP A 19 -37.97 1.70 12.91
C TRP A 19 -38.56 3.09 12.65
N SER A 20 -38.99 3.77 13.72
CA SER A 20 -39.21 5.21 13.68
C SER A 20 -38.39 5.85 14.79
N GLN A 21 -37.64 6.88 14.42
CA GLN A 21 -36.98 7.85 15.31
C GLN A 21 -35.51 7.56 15.65
N ILE A 22 -34.63 7.67 14.64
CA ILE A 22 -33.21 7.96 14.89
C ILE A 22 -33.06 9.49 14.85
N GLN A 23 -32.86 10.11 16.02
CA GLN A 23 -32.37 11.49 16.11
C GLN A 23 -30.91 11.56 15.62
N PRO A 24 -30.46 12.66 14.97
CA PRO A 24 -29.04 12.82 14.69
C PRO A 24 -28.24 12.91 16.00
N PRO A 25 -27.03 12.34 16.09
CA PRO A 25 -26.21 12.46 17.28
C PRO A 25 -25.78 13.92 17.48
N PRO A 26 -25.74 14.44 18.73
CA PRO A 26 -25.18 15.75 19.00
C PRO A 26 -23.67 15.74 18.71
N ALA A 27 -23.19 16.82 18.08
CA ALA A 27 -21.77 17.05 17.88
C ALA A 27 -21.11 17.31 19.24
N GLU A 28 -20.39 16.30 19.76
CA GLU A 28 -19.48 16.50 20.89
C GLU A 28 -18.04 16.18 20.48
N ASP A 29 -17.25 17.25 20.50
CA ASP A 29 -15.79 17.28 20.48
C ASP A 29 -15.19 16.27 21.46
N THR A 30 -14.49 15.26 20.94
CA THR A 30 -13.54 14.46 21.72
C THR A 30 -12.20 14.36 21.00
N PHE A 31 -11.63 15.52 20.72
CA PHE A 31 -10.20 15.69 20.48
C PHE A 31 -9.42 15.45 21.78
N ASN A 32 -9.16 14.18 22.13
CA ASN A 32 -7.94 13.67 22.79
C ASN A 32 -8.22 12.31 23.45
N ARG A 33 -7.63 11.26 22.91
CA ARG A 33 -7.20 10.13 23.74
C ARG A 33 -5.96 9.46 23.15
N ARG A 34 -4.83 10.18 23.25
CA ARG A 34 -3.52 9.54 23.38
C ARG A 34 -3.44 8.92 24.76
N THR A 35 -3.49 7.60 24.86
CA THR A 35 -2.89 6.87 25.98
C THR A 35 -2.52 5.44 25.60
N ARG A 36 -1.20 5.23 25.52
CA ARG A 36 -0.42 4.06 25.95
C ARG A 36 -1.01 2.67 25.67
N ILE A 37 -0.46 2.03 24.64
CA ILE A 37 -0.34 0.57 24.59
C ILE A 37 1.16 0.26 24.65
N ASN A 38 1.72 0.21 25.85
CA ASN A 38 2.98 -0.47 26.08
C ASN A 38 2.75 -1.42 27.25
N GLN A 39 2.32 -2.63 26.92
CA GLN A 39 2.16 -3.70 27.88
C GLN A 39 2.94 -4.92 27.37
N GLN A 40 4.11 -5.08 27.99
CA GLN A 40 4.79 -6.36 28.28
C GLN A 40 5.43 -7.11 27.11
N ARG A 41 6.76 -6.96 26.97
CA ARG A 41 7.63 -8.10 26.65
C ARG A 41 8.61 -8.31 27.81
N THR A 42 8.32 -9.32 28.60
CA THR A 42 9.14 -9.82 29.69
C THR A 42 10.37 -10.54 29.16
N THR A 43 11.49 -10.35 29.85
CA THR A 43 12.68 -11.20 29.77
C THR A 43 12.39 -12.53 30.47
N ALA A 44 12.36 -13.63 29.74
CA ALA A 44 12.47 -14.97 30.33
C ALA A 44 13.06 -15.95 29.30
N THR A 45 13.97 -16.74 29.81
CA THR A 45 14.89 -17.63 29.14
C THR A 45 14.25 -18.98 28.78
N ASN A 46 14.93 -19.69 27.87
CA ASN A 46 14.99 -21.15 27.69
C ASN A 46 14.37 -21.73 26.41
N ASN A 47 15.27 -22.42 25.69
CA ASN A 47 15.10 -23.43 24.65
C ASN A 47 15.02 -22.95 23.20
N ILE A 48 16.16 -22.46 22.70
CA ILE A 48 16.53 -22.64 21.28
C ILE A 48 17.67 -23.69 21.27
N PRO A 49 17.53 -24.84 20.58
CA PRO A 49 18.63 -25.78 20.43
C PRO A 49 19.74 -25.14 19.59
N ALA A 50 20.97 -25.28 20.07
CA ALA A 50 22.18 -24.78 19.44
C ALA A 50 22.28 -25.27 17.99
N VAL A 51 22.06 -24.36 17.04
CA VAL A 51 22.47 -24.53 15.65
C VAL A 51 23.92 -24.04 15.52
N PRO A 52 24.84 -24.87 15.00
CA PRO A 52 26.23 -24.50 14.88
C PRO A 52 26.43 -23.35 13.89
N GLU A 53 27.22 -22.39 14.37
CA GLU A 53 27.85 -21.29 13.68
C GLU A 53 28.67 -21.79 12.47
N THR A 54 28.04 -21.86 11.30
CA THR A 54 28.74 -21.83 10.01
C THR A 54 28.14 -20.74 9.16
N ALA A 55 28.94 -19.68 8.99
CA ALA A 55 28.68 -18.54 8.16
C ALA A 55 28.37 -18.96 6.72
N GLU A 56 27.11 -18.79 6.33
CA GLU A 56 26.78 -18.39 4.97
C GLU A 56 25.82 -17.22 5.07
N ASP A 57 26.29 -16.10 4.52
CA ASP A 57 25.63 -14.82 4.34
C ASP A 57 24.34 -15.04 3.52
N TYR A 58 23.24 -15.36 4.19
CA TYR A 58 21.92 -15.32 3.58
C TYR A 58 21.32 -13.95 3.90
N PRO A 59 21.32 -12.99 2.95
CA PRO A 59 20.66 -11.72 3.17
C PRO A 59 19.18 -12.01 3.37
N MET A 60 18.71 -11.75 4.59
CA MET A 60 17.32 -11.90 4.98
C MET A 60 16.48 -11.00 4.07
N LYS A 61 15.90 -11.58 3.01
CA LYS A 61 14.97 -10.92 2.10
C LYS A 61 13.71 -10.55 2.88
N ASN A 62 13.76 -9.40 3.54
CA ASN A 62 12.62 -8.77 4.16
C ASN A 62 11.62 -8.38 3.07
N ASN A 63 10.72 -9.30 2.74
CA ASN A 63 9.54 -9.05 1.89
C ASN A 63 8.49 -8.22 2.65
N ALA A 64 8.92 -7.19 3.38
CA ALA A 64 8.06 -6.21 4.01
C ALA A 64 7.97 -5.00 3.09
N SER A 65 7.33 -5.19 1.94
CA SER A 65 6.62 -4.14 1.19
C SER A 65 7.26 -2.75 1.30
N ASP A 66 8.50 -2.61 0.81
CA ASP A 66 9.18 -1.31 0.80
C ASP A 66 8.27 -0.31 0.09
N ASP A 67 7.82 0.68 0.83
CA ASP A 67 6.81 1.64 0.42
C ASP A 67 7.37 2.70 -0.55
N GLY A 68 8.46 2.38 -1.26
CA GLY A 68 9.19 3.28 -2.14
C GLY A 68 10.13 4.20 -1.36
N ARG A 69 10.55 3.80 -0.16
CA ARG A 69 11.49 4.54 0.69
C ARG A 69 12.92 4.17 0.40
N LEU A 70 13.20 2.91 0.09
CA LEU A 70 14.53 2.45 -0.28
C LEU A 70 14.62 2.45 -1.81
N VAL A 71 15.43 3.37 -2.33
CA VAL A 71 15.70 3.45 -3.76
C VAL A 71 16.84 2.50 -4.08
N ASP A 72 16.52 1.38 -4.73
CA ASP A 72 17.49 0.42 -5.24
C ASP A 72 17.75 0.69 -6.72
N MET A 73 19.00 1.07 -7.05
CA MET A 73 19.44 1.39 -8.41
C MET A 73 19.46 0.18 -9.35
N GLU A 74 19.69 -1.04 -8.85
CA GLU A 74 19.64 -2.24 -9.68
C GLU A 74 18.21 -2.59 -10.04
N LEU A 75 17.30 -2.48 -9.07
CA LEU A 75 15.87 -2.70 -9.28
C LEU A 75 15.28 -1.69 -10.27
N LEU A 76 15.77 -0.45 -10.25
CA LEU A 76 15.28 0.63 -11.11
C LEU A 76 15.54 0.36 -12.61
N LYS A 77 16.61 -0.36 -12.94
CA LYS A 77 16.91 -0.80 -14.32
C LYS A 77 15.86 -1.78 -14.84
N ASP A 78 15.27 -2.59 -13.97
CA ASP A 78 14.16 -3.50 -14.28
C ASP A 78 12.82 -2.87 -13.87
N VAL A 79 12.28 -2.00 -14.75
CA VAL A 79 11.00 -1.30 -14.53
C VAL A 79 9.85 -2.27 -14.15
N PRO A 80 9.66 -3.42 -14.82
CA PRO A 80 8.67 -4.42 -14.40
C PRO A 80 8.84 -4.92 -12.96
N ALA A 81 10.07 -5.12 -12.47
CA ALA A 81 10.33 -5.53 -11.10
C ALA A 81 10.14 -4.39 -10.09
N TRP A 82 10.56 -3.18 -10.45
CA TRP A 82 10.33 -1.98 -9.66
C TRP A 82 8.84 -1.69 -9.46
N LEU A 83 8.03 -1.80 -10.51
CA LEU A 83 6.58 -1.61 -10.39
C LEU A 83 5.91 -2.71 -9.54
N ARG A 84 6.48 -3.92 -9.47
CA ARG A 84 6.02 -4.96 -8.55
C ARG A 84 6.25 -4.58 -7.08
N SER A 85 7.42 -4.04 -6.71
CA SER A 85 7.69 -3.60 -5.33
C SER A 85 6.75 -2.48 -4.90
N LEU A 86 6.48 -1.52 -5.80
CA LEU A 86 5.56 -0.41 -5.56
C LEU A 86 4.07 -0.81 -5.56
N ARG A 87 3.75 -2.08 -5.89
CA ARG A 87 2.40 -2.60 -6.12
C ARG A 87 1.66 -1.89 -7.26
N LEU A 88 2.40 -1.41 -8.26
CA LEU A 88 1.92 -0.72 -9.46
C LEU A 88 2.05 -1.57 -10.73
N HIS A 89 2.30 -2.88 -10.59
CA HIS A 89 2.48 -3.83 -11.70
C HIS A 89 1.35 -3.86 -12.74
N LYS A 90 0.15 -3.36 -12.40
CA LYS A 90 -0.93 -3.15 -13.38
C LYS A 90 -0.56 -2.21 -14.53
N TYR A 91 0.44 -1.34 -14.33
CA TYR A 91 0.89 -0.35 -15.31
C TYR A 91 2.14 -0.82 -16.09
N ASN A 92 2.61 -2.06 -15.89
CA ASN A 92 3.69 -2.65 -16.68
C ASN A 92 3.50 -2.53 -18.19
N PRO A 93 2.32 -2.78 -18.80
CA PRO A 93 2.19 -2.64 -20.26
C PRO A 93 2.30 -1.18 -20.75
N ILE A 94 2.24 -0.19 -19.86
CA ILE A 94 2.37 1.24 -20.20
C ILE A 94 3.83 1.70 -20.10
N PHE A 95 4.55 1.20 -19.10
CA PHE A 95 5.90 1.65 -18.75
C PHE A 95 7.00 0.62 -19.03
N GLY A 96 6.65 -0.62 -19.39
CA GLY A 96 7.60 -1.73 -19.56
C GLY A 96 8.62 -1.50 -20.67
N ASP A 97 8.24 -0.76 -21.71
CA ASP A 97 9.14 -0.39 -22.82
C ASP A 97 9.88 0.92 -22.57
N MET A 98 9.63 1.58 -21.43
CA MET A 98 10.19 2.89 -21.12
C MET A 98 11.33 2.77 -20.11
N ARG A 99 12.34 3.62 -20.27
CA ARG A 99 13.44 3.70 -19.31
C ARG A 99 13.00 4.48 -18.07
N TRP A 100 13.49 4.06 -16.91
CA TRP A 100 13.18 4.71 -15.64
C TRP A 100 13.62 6.19 -15.62
N GLN A 101 14.70 6.55 -16.33
CA GLN A 101 15.17 7.93 -16.48
C GLN A 101 14.09 8.84 -17.07
N ASP A 102 13.44 8.37 -18.14
CA ASP A 102 12.37 9.10 -18.80
C ASP A 102 11.11 9.14 -17.93
N MET A 103 10.86 8.09 -17.13
CA MET A 103 9.75 8.03 -16.17
C MET A 103 9.87 9.07 -15.06
N VAL A 104 11.04 9.18 -14.42
CA VAL A 104 11.22 10.11 -13.29
C VAL A 104 11.08 11.56 -13.72
N LYS A 105 11.34 11.88 -14.99
CA LYS A 105 11.19 13.23 -15.56
C LYS A 105 9.72 13.62 -15.82
N MET A 106 8.78 12.68 -15.77
CA MET A 106 7.38 12.96 -16.10
C MET A 106 6.64 13.79 -15.05
N SER A 107 5.69 14.55 -15.56
CA SER A 107 4.69 15.31 -14.80
C SER A 107 3.37 14.54 -14.62
N ASP A 108 2.50 15.03 -13.72
CA ASP A 108 1.16 14.46 -13.49
C ASP A 108 0.32 14.36 -14.79
N GLN A 109 0.41 15.37 -15.65
CA GLN A 109 -0.33 15.43 -16.92
C GLN A 109 0.14 14.36 -17.91
N GLU A 110 1.45 14.10 -17.98
CA GLU A 110 2.00 13.06 -18.85
C GLU A 110 1.61 11.66 -18.37
N LEU A 111 1.59 11.43 -17.04
CA LEU A 111 1.10 10.18 -16.47
C LEU A 111 -0.38 9.95 -16.78
N LEU A 112 -1.20 11.01 -16.74
CA LEU A 112 -2.60 10.95 -17.15
C LEU A 112 -2.73 10.58 -18.63
N ASN A 113 -1.98 11.26 -19.51
CA ASN A 113 -2.00 11.02 -20.96
C ASN A 113 -1.53 9.60 -21.33
N LYS A 114 -0.62 9.01 -20.55
CA LYS A 114 -0.18 7.63 -20.72
C LYS A 114 -1.21 6.58 -20.26
N GLY A 115 -2.28 6.98 -19.57
CA GLY A 115 -3.34 6.07 -19.12
C GLY A 115 -3.39 5.81 -17.61
N VAL A 116 -2.63 6.54 -16.79
CA VAL A 116 -2.75 6.49 -15.32
C VAL A 116 -3.87 7.42 -14.86
N ALA A 117 -5.12 7.00 -15.05
CA ALA A 117 -6.30 7.81 -14.70
C ALA A 117 -6.49 8.02 -13.18
N ALA A 118 -6.01 7.08 -12.35
CA ALA A 118 -6.19 7.11 -10.90
C ALA A 118 -5.29 8.16 -10.22
N LEU A 119 -5.90 9.19 -9.63
CA LEU A 119 -5.18 10.28 -8.94
C LEU A 119 -4.24 9.78 -7.83
N GLY A 120 -4.69 8.79 -7.04
CA GLY A 120 -3.87 8.20 -5.98
C GLY A 120 -2.61 7.51 -6.51
N ALA A 121 -2.72 6.83 -7.66
CA ALA A 121 -1.57 6.19 -8.31
C ALA A 121 -0.59 7.23 -8.84
N ARG A 122 -1.07 8.30 -9.49
CA ARG A 122 -0.22 9.40 -9.98
C ARG A 122 0.55 10.09 -8.84
N ARG A 123 -0.14 10.48 -7.77
CA ARG A 123 0.49 11.07 -6.58
C ARG A 123 1.56 10.16 -5.98
N LYS A 124 1.28 8.85 -5.91
CA LYS A 124 2.25 7.86 -5.43
C LYS A 124 3.48 7.79 -6.34
N MET A 125 3.28 7.70 -7.66
CA MET A 125 4.38 7.67 -8.64
C MET A 125 5.25 8.91 -8.53
N LEU A 126 4.66 10.11 -8.47
CA LEU A 126 5.40 11.37 -8.33
C LEU A 126 6.25 11.37 -7.05
N LYS A 127 5.70 10.90 -5.92
CA LYS A 127 6.46 10.80 -4.67
C LYS A 127 7.67 9.87 -4.80
N VAL A 128 7.51 8.74 -5.48
CA VAL A 128 8.62 7.81 -5.72
C VAL A 128 9.64 8.42 -6.67
N PHE A 129 9.20 9.12 -7.73
CA PHE A 129 10.10 9.79 -8.67
C PHE A 129 10.94 10.87 -7.99
N GLU A 130 10.35 11.65 -7.07
CA GLU A 130 11.09 12.60 -6.22
C GLU A 130 12.16 11.90 -5.38
N ASN A 131 11.81 10.78 -4.73
CA ASN A 131 12.76 10.01 -3.91
C ASN A 131 13.93 9.49 -4.77
N VAL A 132 13.64 9.00 -5.97
CA VAL A 132 14.67 8.53 -6.91
C VAL A 132 15.59 9.68 -7.31
N LYS A 133 15.04 10.85 -7.70
CA LYS A 133 15.84 12.03 -8.07
C LYS A 133 16.76 12.46 -6.93
N ALA A 134 16.23 12.57 -5.71
CA ALA A 134 17.01 12.93 -4.54
C ALA A 134 18.15 11.91 -4.27
N HIS A 135 17.88 10.62 -4.48
CA HIS A 135 18.92 9.59 -4.38
C HIS A 135 19.98 9.74 -5.48
N CYS A 136 19.57 10.02 -6.72
CA CYS A 136 20.50 10.22 -7.82
C CYS A 136 21.37 11.47 -7.60
N GLU A 137 20.79 12.59 -7.17
CA GLU A 137 21.52 13.81 -6.83
C GLU A 137 22.55 13.57 -5.70
N ALA A 138 22.15 12.84 -4.65
CA ALA A 138 23.04 12.53 -3.52
C ALA A 138 24.22 11.61 -3.90
N ASN A 139 24.03 10.74 -4.89
CA ASN A 139 25.06 9.82 -5.38
C ASN A 139 25.77 10.33 -6.66
N ASN A 140 25.45 11.56 -7.10
CA ASN A 140 25.96 12.16 -8.33
C ASN A 140 25.73 11.30 -9.58
N ILE A 141 24.56 10.66 -9.65
CA ILE A 141 24.11 9.81 -10.76
C ILE A 141 23.23 10.66 -11.68
N GLU A 142 23.55 10.68 -12.98
CA GLU A 142 22.73 11.36 -13.98
C GLU A 142 21.46 10.54 -14.30
N TYR A 143 20.32 11.22 -14.38
CA TYR A 143 19.01 10.65 -14.70
C TYR A 143 18.31 11.45 -15.79
#